data_AF-A0A2I0NXC6-F1
#
_entry.id   AF-A0A2I0NXC6-F1
#
_cell.length_a   1.000
_cell.length_b   1.000
_cell.length_c   1.000
_cell.angle_alpha   90.00
_cell.angle_beta   90.00
_cell.angle_gamma   90.00
#
_symmetry.space_group_name_H-M   'P 1'
#
loop_
_entity.id
_entity.type
_entity.pdbx_description
1 polymer ?
#
loop_
_entity_poly.entity_id
_entity_poly.type
_entity_poly.pdbx_seq_one_letter_code
_entity_poly.pdbx_strand_id
1 'polypeptide(L)'
;KIPRIDEKNSSLFIKEVAAWYNLRHPNIVTLYHADIYPVPLIEMEYVGGYTEGDVHVEDMDTLPKPVPVMRALDLARNIAAGLIHAHHKGIYHLDLKPQNVLLDREGNPKVTDFGLAGIGARSSLSMQVGFSPLYAAPEQIDPATFGKPDARTDIYLLGMILYELLTGKVPYEGSSPTALFGMILSSNTRILLPSIHNPALRAYDGLFEKLLARKKEDRFQTAEEFVDALDALTDLESLTLDRMAEELKESLLVSSSPDEIRRLTQNLVRVTADLALIHARSNNQAELLCALTDLGYFTEAYREHLDQVCQGIEYMITEGISIQSDRIEMLRVLCRNIERENGTA
;
A
#
# COMPACT_ATOMS: atom_id res chain seq x y z
N LYS A 1 -8.54 14.36 15.96
CA LYS A 1 -9.21 14.56 17.28
C LYS A 1 -8.15 14.98 18.29
N ILE A 2 -8.22 16.17 18.89
CA ILE A 2 -7.21 16.59 19.87
C ILE A 2 -7.57 16.00 21.24
N PRO A 3 -6.68 15.24 21.91
CA PRO A 3 -6.95 14.70 23.24
C PRO A 3 -7.24 15.82 24.24
N ARG A 4 -8.04 15.57 25.27
CA ARG A 4 -8.18 16.54 26.37
C ARG A 4 -6.83 16.64 27.08
N ILE A 5 -6.19 17.80 26.96
CA ILE A 5 -4.89 18.09 27.57
C ILE A 5 -5.12 18.69 28.96
N ASP A 6 -4.57 18.07 30.00
CA ASP A 6 -4.40 18.66 31.33
C ASP A 6 -2.98 19.23 31.47
N GLU A 7 -2.73 20.05 32.50
CA GLU A 7 -1.41 20.68 32.74
C GLU A 7 -0.25 19.64 32.77
N LYS A 8 -0.54 18.38 33.13
CA LYS A 8 0.45 17.29 33.15
C LYS A 8 0.79 16.75 31.76
N ASN A 9 -0.14 16.75 30.82
CA ASN A 9 0.04 16.23 29.46
C ASN A 9 0.43 17.30 28.42
N SER A 10 0.34 18.59 28.74
CA SER A 10 0.73 19.69 27.84
C SER A 10 2.17 19.60 27.36
N SER A 11 3.10 19.23 28.24
CA SER A 11 4.53 19.09 27.89
C SER A 11 4.79 17.90 26.96
N LEU A 12 4.02 16.82 27.10
CA LEU A 12 4.11 15.64 26.25
C LEU A 12 3.49 15.91 24.87
N PHE A 13 2.35 16.60 24.83
CA PHE A 13 1.75 17.06 23.58
C PHE A 13 2.72 17.88 22.74
N ILE A 14 3.33 18.92 23.33
CA ILE A 14 4.32 19.73 22.62
C ILE A 14 5.52 18.89 22.16
N LYS A 15 5.96 17.91 22.95
CA LYS A 15 7.09 17.03 22.58
C LYS A 15 6.75 16.09 21.42
N GLU A 16 5.58 15.45 21.47
CA GLU A 16 5.13 14.52 20.42
C GLU A 16 4.85 15.29 19.11
N VAL A 17 4.23 16.46 19.22
CA VAL A 17 3.97 17.33 18.07
C VAL A 17 5.27 17.92 17.49
N ALA A 18 6.27 18.23 18.32
CA ALA A 18 7.58 18.68 17.83
C ALA A 18 8.32 17.60 17.02
N ALA A 19 8.10 16.32 17.31
CA ALA A 19 8.64 15.23 16.50
C ALA A 19 8.02 15.25 15.09
N TRP A 20 6.70 15.35 15.00
CA TRP A 20 5.98 15.45 13.72
C TRP A 20 6.33 16.73 12.96
N TYR A 21 6.53 17.86 13.64
CA TYR A 21 6.86 19.15 13.02
C TYR A 21 8.06 19.10 12.08
N ASN A 22 9.04 18.24 12.35
CA ASN A 22 10.27 18.13 11.56
C ASN A 22 10.20 17.06 10.45
N LEU A 23 9.04 16.42 10.25
CA LEU A 23 8.80 15.49 9.15
C LEU A 23 8.27 16.26 7.94
N ARG A 24 9.00 16.17 6.82
CA ARG A 24 8.64 16.80 5.54
C ARG A 24 8.86 15.75 4.46
N HIS A 25 7.77 15.15 4.01
CA HIS A 25 7.77 14.06 3.04
C HIS A 25 6.43 14.03 2.30
N PRO A 26 6.37 13.68 1.01
CA PRO A 26 5.11 13.61 0.25
C PRO A 26 4.04 12.73 0.92
N ASN A 27 4.44 11.60 1.51
CA ASN A 27 3.54 10.65 2.18
C ASN A 27 3.35 10.90 3.69
N ILE A 28 3.69 12.08 4.19
CA ILE A 28 3.42 12.49 5.57
C ILE A 28 2.64 13.80 5.53
N VAL A 29 1.55 13.88 6.28
CA VAL A 29 0.77 15.12 6.42
C VAL A 29 1.66 16.20 7.02
N THR A 30 1.75 17.35 6.35
CA THR A 30 2.59 18.45 6.82
C THR A 30 1.98 19.12 8.03
N LEU A 31 2.72 19.21 9.13
CA LEU A 31 2.33 20.00 10.28
C LEU A 31 2.85 21.44 10.14
N TYR A 32 1.95 22.42 10.20
CA TYR A 32 2.26 23.85 10.08
C TYR A 32 2.46 24.52 11.44
N HIS A 33 1.62 24.19 12.42
CA HIS A 33 1.65 24.80 13.73
C HIS A 33 0.93 23.93 14.77
N ALA A 34 1.28 24.09 16.03
CA ALA A 34 0.50 23.56 17.13
C ALA A 34 0.70 24.43 18.36
N ASP A 35 -0.39 24.60 19.11
CA ASP A 35 -0.41 25.35 20.35
C ASP A 35 -1.30 24.64 21.37
N ILE A 36 -1.11 24.96 22.64
CA ILE A 36 -1.91 24.53 23.77
C ILE A 36 -2.75 25.68 24.35
N TYR A 37 -2.47 26.94 23.99
CA TYR A 37 -3.17 28.12 24.46
C TYR A 37 -3.87 28.90 23.32
N PRO A 38 -5.06 29.49 23.55
CA PRO A 38 -5.92 29.34 24.74
C PRO A 38 -6.62 27.98 24.81
N VAL A 39 -6.62 27.23 23.71
CA VAL A 39 -7.09 25.85 23.61
C VAL A 39 -6.10 25.04 22.76
N PRO A 40 -5.91 23.75 23.05
CA PRO A 40 -5.12 22.87 22.19
C PRO A 40 -5.57 22.88 20.74
N LEU A 41 -4.64 23.19 19.83
CA LEU A 41 -4.85 23.24 18.39
C LEU A 41 -3.66 22.62 17.64
N ILE A 42 -3.97 22.02 16.49
CA ILE A 42 -3.01 21.50 15.53
C ILE A 42 -3.43 22.03 14.17
N GLU A 43 -2.55 22.78 13.52
CA GLU A 43 -2.71 23.23 12.14
C GLU A 43 -1.85 22.38 11.24
N MET A 44 -2.48 21.69 10.31
CA MET A 44 -1.85 20.74 9.40
C MET A 44 -2.41 20.87 8.00
N GLU A 45 -1.71 20.27 7.05
CA GLU A 45 -2.15 20.11 5.68
C GLU A 45 -3.56 19.50 5.63
N TYR A 46 -4.44 20.15 4.87
CA TYR A 46 -5.77 19.62 4.60
C TYR A 46 -5.68 18.58 3.47
N VAL A 47 -5.88 17.31 3.83
CA VAL A 47 -5.97 16.19 2.89
C VAL A 47 -7.43 15.90 2.64
N GLY A 48 -7.91 16.28 1.45
CA GLY A 48 -9.34 16.41 1.17
C GLY A 48 -10.06 15.16 0.64
N GLY A 49 -9.38 14.01 0.56
CA GLY A 49 -9.97 12.83 -0.05
C GLY A 49 -10.20 12.94 -1.55
N TYR A 50 -10.79 11.89 -2.11
CA TYR A 50 -11.33 11.85 -3.46
C TYR A 50 -12.68 11.13 -3.47
N THR A 51 -13.37 11.12 -4.60
CA THR A 51 -14.66 10.41 -4.74
C THR A 51 -14.51 9.27 -5.73
N GLU A 52 -14.89 8.06 -5.33
CA GLU A 52 -14.92 6.87 -6.16
C GLU A 52 -16.37 6.37 -6.27
N GLY A 53 -17.00 6.60 -7.42
CA GLY A 53 -18.44 6.37 -7.58
C GLY A 53 -19.26 7.28 -6.66
N ASP A 54 -20.08 6.68 -5.79
CA ASP A 54 -20.92 7.39 -4.82
C ASP A 54 -20.28 7.50 -3.42
N VAL A 55 -19.03 7.05 -3.25
CA VAL A 55 -18.33 7.02 -1.96
C VAL A 55 -17.27 8.13 -1.92
N HIS A 56 -17.32 8.95 -0.88
CA HIS A 56 -16.22 9.86 -0.56
C HIS A 56 -15.18 9.10 0.27
N VAL A 57 -13.97 9.00 -0.26
CA VAL A 57 -12.84 8.29 0.33
C VAL A 57 -11.90 9.33 0.92
N GLU A 58 -11.86 9.42 2.25
CA GLU A 58 -11.03 10.38 2.99
C GLU A 58 -9.74 9.73 3.54
N ASP A 59 -9.79 8.43 3.83
CA ASP A 59 -8.72 7.66 4.46
C ASP A 59 -8.79 6.18 4.06
N MET A 60 -7.84 5.38 4.57
CA MET A 60 -7.81 3.94 4.30
C MET A 60 -8.99 3.16 4.94
N ASP A 61 -9.69 3.74 5.91
CA ASP A 61 -10.84 3.09 6.55
C ASP A 61 -12.06 3.12 5.63
N THR A 62 -12.28 4.29 5.01
CA THR A 62 -13.38 4.57 4.08
C THR A 62 -13.14 4.08 2.65
N LEU A 63 -11.90 3.73 2.30
CA LEU A 63 -11.55 3.12 1.02
C LEU A 63 -12.30 1.78 0.83
N PRO A 64 -13.04 1.58 -0.28
CA PRO A 64 -13.71 0.31 -0.55
C PRO A 64 -12.73 -0.86 -0.64
N LYS A 65 -13.02 -1.95 0.07
CA LYS A 65 -12.19 -3.16 0.14
C LYS A 65 -12.98 -4.39 -0.37
N PRO A 66 -12.32 -5.41 -0.96
CA PRO A 66 -10.88 -5.50 -1.22
C PRO A 66 -10.42 -4.60 -2.38
N VAL A 67 -9.19 -4.13 -2.28
CA VAL A 67 -8.53 -3.26 -3.27
C VAL A 67 -7.76 -4.13 -4.26
N PRO A 68 -7.69 -3.77 -5.56
CA PRO A 68 -6.85 -4.47 -6.52
C PRO A 68 -5.41 -4.61 -6.02
N VAL A 69 -4.83 -5.81 -6.15
CA VAL A 69 -3.54 -6.18 -5.53
C VAL A 69 -2.46 -5.12 -5.75
N MET A 70 -2.20 -4.77 -7.00
CA MET A 70 -1.20 -3.76 -7.35
C MET A 70 -1.43 -2.41 -6.67
N ARG A 71 -2.69 -1.95 -6.59
CA ARG A 71 -3.02 -0.70 -5.90
C ARG A 71 -2.75 -0.81 -4.40
N ALA A 72 -3.07 -1.96 -3.78
CA ALA A 72 -2.77 -2.18 -2.36
C ALA A 72 -1.25 -2.19 -2.09
N LEU A 73 -0.45 -2.81 -2.97
CA LEU A 73 1.02 -2.80 -2.88
C LEU A 73 1.59 -1.38 -3.05
N ASP A 74 1.09 -0.62 -4.02
CA ASP A 74 1.51 0.77 -4.24
C ASP A 74 1.18 1.67 -3.04
N LEU A 75 0.00 1.50 -2.44
CA LEU A 75 -0.38 2.21 -1.22
C LEU A 75 0.56 1.83 -0.06
N ALA A 76 0.85 0.54 0.13
CA ALA A 76 1.75 0.08 1.18
C ALA A 76 3.18 0.60 0.98
N ARG A 77 3.69 0.63 -0.26
CA ARG A 77 5.01 1.19 -0.60
C ARG A 77 5.10 2.68 -0.26
N ASN A 78 4.07 3.45 -0.62
CA ASN A 78 4.02 4.88 -0.32
C ASN A 78 3.91 5.16 1.20
N ILE A 79 3.14 4.36 1.94
CA ILE A 79 3.11 4.45 3.41
C ILE A 79 4.49 4.12 3.99
N ALA A 80 5.13 3.05 3.51
CA ALA A 80 6.46 2.65 3.93
C ALA A 80 7.50 3.76 3.66
N ALA A 81 7.43 4.47 2.54
CA ALA A 81 8.31 5.61 2.24
C ALA A 81 8.20 6.73 3.30
N GLY A 82 6.97 7.03 3.76
CA GLY A 82 6.74 7.94 4.89
C GLY A 82 7.34 7.41 6.20
N LEU A 83 7.15 6.12 6.51
CA LEU A 83 7.72 5.50 7.71
C LEU A 83 9.26 5.51 7.68
N ILE A 84 9.87 5.16 6.55
CA ILE A 84 11.33 5.22 6.33
C ILE A 84 11.87 6.62 6.67
N HIS A 85 11.23 7.67 6.15
CA HIS A 85 11.64 9.05 6.43
C HIS A 85 11.60 9.38 7.92
N ALA A 86 10.57 8.91 8.64
CA ALA A 86 10.44 9.14 10.08
C ALA A 86 11.42 8.28 10.90
N HIS A 87 11.59 7.01 10.53
CA HIS A 87 12.46 6.04 11.20
C HIS A 87 13.92 6.48 11.14
N HIS A 88 14.39 7.04 10.02
CA HIS A 88 15.72 7.64 9.89
C HIS A 88 15.98 8.81 10.86
N LYS A 89 14.92 9.45 11.36
CA LYS A 89 14.98 10.52 12.38
C LYS A 89 14.73 10.00 13.80
N GLY A 90 14.62 8.68 13.98
CA GLY A 90 14.33 8.04 15.26
C GLY A 90 12.90 8.26 15.74
N ILE A 91 11.97 8.56 14.83
CA ILE A 91 10.56 8.80 15.12
C ILE A 91 9.75 7.59 14.63
N TYR A 92 9.01 6.96 15.53
CA TYR A 92 8.13 5.82 15.23
C TYR A 92 6.67 6.25 15.40
N HIS A 93 5.79 5.73 14.55
CA HIS A 93 4.38 6.11 14.55
C HIS A 93 3.63 5.48 15.73
N LEU A 94 3.79 4.17 15.92
CA LEU A 94 3.26 3.31 16.99
C LEU A 94 1.73 3.23 17.15
N ASP A 95 0.94 4.06 16.47
CA ASP A 95 -0.52 3.88 16.35
C ASP A 95 -0.98 3.93 14.88
N LEU A 96 -0.22 3.30 13.98
CA LEU A 96 -0.57 3.27 12.56
C LEU A 96 -1.81 2.39 12.37
N LYS A 97 -2.82 2.93 11.71
CA LYS A 97 -4.12 2.31 11.44
C LYS A 97 -4.79 2.99 10.25
N PRO A 98 -5.85 2.42 9.64
CA PRO A 98 -6.46 2.99 8.45
C PRO A 98 -6.87 4.47 8.59
N GLN A 99 -7.43 4.86 9.75
CA GLN A 99 -7.85 6.25 10.01
C GLN A 99 -6.70 7.25 10.12
N ASN A 100 -5.47 6.76 10.29
CA ASN A 100 -4.25 7.59 10.38
C ASN A 100 -3.50 7.65 9.03
N VAL A 101 -4.09 7.10 7.96
CA VAL A 101 -3.57 7.17 6.59
C VAL A 101 -4.62 7.85 5.72
N LEU A 102 -4.48 9.16 5.56
CA LEU A 102 -5.38 9.97 4.73
C LEU A 102 -5.08 9.76 3.25
N LEU A 103 -6.08 9.96 2.41
CA LEU A 103 -5.95 9.87 0.95
C LEU A 103 -6.12 11.26 0.33
N ASP A 104 -5.16 11.69 -0.48
CA ASP A 104 -5.29 12.96 -1.19
C ASP A 104 -6.22 12.86 -2.40
N ARG A 105 -6.34 13.96 -3.16
CA ARG A 105 -7.23 14.04 -4.32
C ARG A 105 -6.85 13.12 -5.47
N GLU A 106 -5.59 12.69 -5.52
CA GLU A 106 -5.09 11.71 -6.48
C GLU A 106 -5.13 10.28 -5.92
N GLY A 107 -5.58 10.11 -4.67
CA GLY A 107 -5.65 8.83 -3.99
C GLY A 107 -4.29 8.34 -3.46
N ASN A 108 -3.31 9.23 -3.31
CA ASN A 108 -2.04 8.88 -2.68
C ASN A 108 -2.15 8.93 -1.15
N PRO A 109 -1.46 8.04 -0.42
CA PRO A 109 -1.54 8.00 1.03
C PRO A 109 -0.63 9.04 1.68
N LYS A 110 -1.16 9.67 2.74
CA LYS A 110 -0.45 10.56 3.65
C LYS A 110 -0.68 10.13 5.09
N VAL A 111 0.40 9.74 5.76
CA VAL A 111 0.37 9.33 7.16
C VAL A 111 0.25 10.58 8.05
N THR A 112 -0.70 10.59 8.98
CA THR A 112 -0.96 11.67 9.95
C THR A 112 -0.72 11.19 11.38
N ASP A 113 -0.83 12.07 12.36
CA ASP A 113 -0.87 11.73 13.79
C ASP A 113 0.43 11.07 14.32
N PHE A 114 1.56 11.36 13.68
CA PHE A 114 2.88 10.90 14.12
C PHE A 114 3.14 11.26 15.57
N GLY A 115 3.57 10.26 16.33
CA GLY A 115 4.04 10.44 17.69
C GLY A 115 2.93 10.65 18.72
N LEU A 116 1.64 10.72 18.36
CA LEU A 116 0.52 10.99 19.28
C LEU A 116 0.08 9.79 20.15
N ALA A 117 0.65 8.61 19.92
CA ALA A 117 0.32 7.36 20.61
C ALA A 117 0.60 7.43 22.13
N GLY A 118 1.60 8.22 22.55
CA GLY A 118 1.98 8.35 23.96
C GLY A 118 1.01 9.19 24.79
N ILE A 119 0.34 10.19 24.19
CA ILE A 119 -0.69 11.01 24.86
C ILE A 119 -1.99 10.22 25.10
N GLY A 120 -2.43 9.43 24.10
CA GLY A 120 -3.68 8.65 24.18
C GLY A 120 -3.67 7.64 25.33
N ALA A 121 -2.57 6.89 25.48
CA ALA A 121 -2.42 5.81 26.46
C ALA A 121 -2.46 6.26 27.95
N ARG A 122 -2.35 7.56 28.24
CA ARG A 122 -2.25 8.09 29.61
C ARG A 122 -3.40 9.00 30.03
N SER A 123 -4.25 9.43 29.09
CA SER A 123 -5.36 10.36 29.35
C SER A 123 -6.64 9.69 29.89
N SER A 124 -6.75 8.37 29.80
CA SER A 124 -7.88 7.60 30.32
C SER A 124 -7.50 6.83 31.60
N LEU A 125 -8.15 7.17 32.72
CA LEU A 125 -8.17 6.37 33.97
C LEU A 125 -8.91 5.03 33.81
N SER A 126 -9.30 4.65 32.60
CA SER A 126 -9.73 3.30 32.23
C SER A 126 -8.57 2.58 31.53
N MET A 127 -8.43 1.28 31.73
CA MET A 127 -7.54 0.38 30.98
C MET A 127 -7.94 0.28 29.49
N GLN A 128 -8.09 1.41 28.79
CA GLN A 128 -8.36 1.51 27.37
C GLN A 128 -7.08 1.97 26.68
N VAL A 129 -6.18 1.01 26.54
CA VAL A 129 -5.35 0.79 25.35
C VAL A 129 -5.29 2.01 24.41
N GLY A 130 -4.19 2.78 24.47
CA GLY A 130 -3.96 3.97 23.63
C GLY A 130 -3.69 3.68 22.15
N PHE A 131 -4.11 2.52 21.66
CA PHE A 131 -3.99 2.05 20.27
C PHE A 131 -5.29 1.35 19.84
N SER A 132 -5.54 1.27 18.54
CA SER A 132 -6.71 0.54 18.03
C SER A 132 -6.59 -0.96 18.32
N PRO A 133 -7.48 -1.59 19.12
CA PRO A 133 -7.33 -2.99 19.53
C PRO A 133 -7.24 -3.98 18.37
N LEU A 134 -7.84 -3.64 17.22
CA LEU A 134 -7.87 -4.47 16.01
C LEU A 134 -6.52 -4.56 15.31
N TYR A 135 -5.69 -3.53 15.42
CA TYR A 135 -4.39 -3.44 14.74
C TYR A 135 -3.21 -3.73 15.68
N ALA A 136 -3.45 -3.81 16.98
CA ALA A 136 -2.45 -3.95 18.02
C ALA A 136 -1.38 -5.02 17.74
N ALA A 137 -0.11 -4.64 17.86
CA ALA A 137 1.00 -5.59 17.84
C ALA A 137 1.18 -6.28 19.22
N PRO A 138 1.71 -7.51 19.28
CA PRO A 138 1.97 -8.24 20.53
C PRO A 138 2.74 -7.42 21.58
N GLU A 139 3.77 -6.68 21.17
CA GLU A 139 4.60 -5.83 22.03
C GLU A 139 3.90 -4.56 22.53
N GLN A 140 2.80 -4.16 21.92
CA GLN A 140 1.95 -3.08 22.45
C GLN A 140 1.02 -3.61 23.55
N ILE A 141 0.64 -4.88 23.48
CA ILE A 141 -0.25 -5.53 24.45
C ILE A 141 0.53 -6.05 25.66
N ASP A 142 1.65 -6.73 25.43
CA ASP A 142 2.52 -7.29 26.47
C ASP A 142 4.01 -6.95 26.21
N PRO A 143 4.42 -5.71 26.53
CA PRO A 143 5.80 -5.28 26.36
C PRO A 143 6.80 -5.98 27.30
N ALA A 144 6.32 -6.62 28.37
CA ALA A 144 7.18 -7.35 29.30
C ALA A 144 7.71 -8.64 28.65
N THR A 145 6.86 -9.31 27.86
CA THR A 145 7.22 -10.55 27.15
C THR A 145 7.82 -10.27 25.78
N PHE A 146 7.26 -9.34 25.01
CA PHE A 146 7.62 -9.09 23.60
C PHE A 146 8.55 -7.89 23.39
N GLY A 147 9.00 -7.26 24.48
CA GLY A 147 9.86 -6.08 24.47
C GLY A 147 9.10 -4.78 24.19
N LYS A 148 9.81 -3.65 24.19
CA LYS A 148 9.18 -2.34 23.92
C LYS A 148 8.85 -2.18 22.43
N PRO A 149 7.78 -1.46 22.08
CA PRO A 149 7.50 -1.05 20.70
C PRO A 149 8.66 -0.26 20.08
N ASP A 150 8.92 -0.50 18.80
CA ASP A 150 9.97 0.14 18.00
C ASP A 150 9.55 0.20 16.51
N ALA A 151 10.47 0.53 15.60
CA ALA A 151 10.20 0.59 14.15
C ALA A 151 9.49 -0.66 13.60
N ARG A 152 9.76 -1.85 14.16
CA ARG A 152 9.17 -3.13 13.72
C ARG A 152 7.71 -3.29 14.15
N THR A 153 7.25 -2.46 15.08
CA THR A 153 5.83 -2.31 15.41
C THR A 153 5.12 -1.62 14.25
N ASP A 154 5.66 -0.53 13.70
CA ASP A 154 5.05 0.15 12.55
C ASP A 154 4.95 -0.77 11.32
N ILE A 155 5.96 -1.62 11.10
CA ILE A 155 5.97 -2.62 10.02
C ILE A 155 4.82 -3.62 10.20
N TYR A 156 4.60 -4.12 11.42
CA TYR A 156 3.48 -5.00 11.72
C TYR A 156 2.13 -4.31 11.46
N LEU A 157 1.99 -3.06 11.91
CA LEU A 157 0.77 -2.27 11.70
C LEU A 157 0.50 -2.01 10.22
N LEU A 158 1.54 -1.71 9.44
CA LEU A 158 1.43 -1.60 7.98
C LEU A 158 1.03 -2.94 7.35
N GLY A 159 1.57 -4.05 7.84
CA GLY A 159 1.16 -5.39 7.40
C GLY A 159 -0.32 -5.68 7.69
N MET A 160 -0.84 -5.25 8.83
CA MET A 160 -2.27 -5.35 9.14
C MET A 160 -3.13 -4.53 8.17
N ILE A 161 -2.70 -3.31 7.83
CA ILE A 161 -3.39 -2.47 6.82
C ILE A 161 -3.34 -3.15 5.46
N LEU A 162 -2.18 -3.62 5.00
CA LEU A 162 -2.05 -4.28 3.70
C LEU A 162 -2.90 -5.56 3.63
N TYR A 163 -2.99 -6.32 4.73
CA TYR A 163 -3.86 -7.49 4.81
C TYR A 163 -5.33 -7.11 4.61
N GLU A 164 -5.77 -6.05 5.29
CA GLU A 164 -7.14 -5.55 5.17
C GLU A 164 -7.44 -5.02 3.77
N LEU A 165 -6.50 -4.29 3.15
CA LEU A 165 -6.65 -3.83 1.77
C LEU A 165 -6.86 -5.00 0.80
N LEU A 166 -6.08 -6.07 0.93
CA LEU A 166 -6.15 -7.22 0.00
C LEU A 166 -7.37 -8.13 0.25
N THR A 167 -7.85 -8.23 1.49
CA THR A 167 -8.84 -9.24 1.87
C THR A 167 -10.20 -8.66 2.27
N GLY A 168 -10.26 -7.35 2.57
CA GLY A 168 -11.39 -6.69 3.21
C GLY A 168 -11.65 -7.14 4.65
N LYS A 169 -10.72 -7.87 5.27
CA LYS A 169 -10.83 -8.45 6.62
C LYS A 169 -9.56 -8.25 7.40
N VAL A 170 -9.59 -8.50 8.71
CA VAL A 170 -8.39 -8.54 9.56
C VAL A 170 -8.00 -10.00 9.87
N PRO A 171 -6.70 -10.29 10.10
CA PRO A 171 -6.22 -11.66 10.29
C PRO A 171 -6.61 -12.28 11.65
N TYR A 172 -7.06 -11.45 12.59
CA TYR A 172 -7.54 -11.87 13.90
C TYR A 172 -8.94 -11.31 14.15
N GLU A 173 -9.89 -12.19 14.47
CA GLU A 173 -11.26 -11.81 14.86
C GLU A 173 -11.55 -12.31 16.27
N GLY A 174 -11.95 -11.40 17.16
CA GLY A 174 -12.30 -11.73 18.54
C GLY A 174 -13.64 -11.11 18.93
N SER A 175 -14.44 -11.83 19.72
CA SER A 175 -15.74 -11.34 20.21
C SER A 175 -15.66 -10.21 21.23
N SER A 176 -14.47 -9.94 21.76
CA SER A 176 -14.15 -8.82 22.67
C SER A 176 -12.67 -8.46 22.56
N PRO A 177 -12.27 -7.24 22.98
CA PRO A 177 -10.85 -6.85 23.02
C PRO A 177 -9.96 -7.83 23.80
N THR A 178 -10.43 -8.33 24.94
CA THR A 178 -9.69 -9.31 25.75
C THR A 178 -9.49 -10.64 25.01
N ALA A 179 -10.52 -11.13 24.31
CA ALA A 179 -10.42 -12.35 23.51
C ALA A 179 -9.45 -12.16 22.34
N LEU A 180 -9.53 -11.01 21.66
CA LEU A 180 -8.62 -10.64 20.58
C LEU A 180 -7.16 -10.60 21.04
N PHE A 181 -6.88 -9.94 22.18
CA PHE A 181 -5.53 -9.91 22.75
C PHE A 181 -5.03 -11.30 23.13
N GLY A 182 -5.90 -12.14 23.72
CA GLY A 182 -5.58 -13.54 23.98
C GLY A 182 -5.18 -14.29 22.69
N MET A 183 -5.86 -14.02 21.57
CA MET A 183 -5.52 -14.63 20.28
C MET A 183 -4.19 -14.13 19.71
N ILE A 184 -3.93 -12.82 19.76
CA ILE A 184 -2.69 -12.21 19.28
C ILE A 184 -1.48 -12.75 20.05
N LEU A 185 -1.60 -12.86 21.38
CA LEU A 185 -0.51 -13.31 22.26
C LEU A 185 -0.32 -14.84 22.29
N SER A 186 -1.37 -15.62 22.02
CA SER A 186 -1.34 -17.09 22.12
C SER A 186 -0.47 -17.74 21.07
N SER A 187 0.47 -18.59 21.50
CA SER A 187 1.31 -19.42 20.61
C SER A 187 0.54 -20.38 19.71
N ASN A 188 -0.66 -20.77 20.13
CA ASN A 188 -1.48 -21.76 19.43
C ASN A 188 -2.35 -21.14 18.33
N THR A 189 -2.48 -19.81 18.31
CA THR A 189 -3.20 -19.10 17.26
C THR A 189 -2.27 -18.82 16.09
N ARG A 190 -2.63 -19.30 14.90
CA ARG A 190 -1.98 -18.95 13.64
C ARG A 190 -2.73 -17.80 12.98
N ILE A 191 -2.01 -16.96 12.26
CA ILE A 191 -2.63 -15.95 11.41
C ILE A 191 -3.44 -16.64 10.31
N LEU A 192 -4.59 -16.07 9.97
CA LEU A 192 -5.24 -16.42 8.71
C LEU A 192 -4.42 -15.78 7.59
N LEU A 193 -3.98 -16.59 6.63
CA LEU A 193 -3.24 -16.10 5.47
C LEU A 193 -4.20 -15.54 4.42
N PRO A 194 -3.81 -14.55 3.62
CA PRO A 194 -4.69 -13.97 2.60
C PRO A 194 -5.25 -15.01 1.62
N SER A 195 -4.48 -16.06 1.30
CA SER A 195 -4.93 -17.11 0.39
C SER A 195 -6.13 -17.92 0.87
N ILE A 196 -6.45 -17.87 2.17
CA ILE A 196 -7.67 -18.44 2.75
C ILE A 196 -8.91 -17.71 2.25
N HIS A 197 -8.82 -16.40 2.03
CA HIS A 197 -9.92 -15.57 1.53
C HIS A 197 -9.94 -15.50 0.00
N ASN A 198 -8.77 -15.45 -0.63
CA ASN A 198 -8.64 -15.43 -2.08
C ASN A 198 -7.40 -16.24 -2.52
N PRO A 199 -7.56 -17.43 -3.15
CA PRO A 199 -6.44 -18.26 -3.59
C PRO A 199 -5.43 -17.57 -4.51
N ALA A 200 -5.83 -16.51 -5.24
CA ALA A 200 -4.92 -15.72 -6.07
C ALA A 200 -3.84 -14.97 -5.24
N LEU A 201 -4.08 -14.76 -3.94
CA LEU A 201 -3.14 -14.08 -3.06
C LEU A 201 -2.06 -15.00 -2.48
N ARG A 202 -2.00 -16.29 -2.88
CA ARG A 202 -1.05 -17.27 -2.34
C ARG A 202 0.41 -16.84 -2.48
N ALA A 203 0.75 -16.11 -3.55
CA ALA A 203 2.11 -15.58 -3.74
C ALA A 203 2.55 -14.66 -2.60
N TYR A 204 1.61 -14.04 -1.88
CA TYR A 204 1.85 -13.09 -0.81
C TYR A 204 1.83 -13.72 0.59
N ASP A 205 1.46 -14.99 0.74
CA ASP A 205 1.31 -15.62 2.07
C ASP A 205 2.61 -15.54 2.89
N GLY A 206 3.76 -15.82 2.27
CA GLY A 206 5.07 -15.75 2.94
C GLY A 206 5.45 -14.32 3.38
N LEU A 207 4.99 -13.30 2.66
CA LEU A 207 5.15 -11.90 3.06
C LEU A 207 4.40 -11.63 4.38
N PHE A 208 3.16 -12.12 4.50
CA PHE A 208 2.34 -11.93 5.68
C PHE A 208 2.80 -12.76 6.87
N GLU A 209 3.33 -13.96 6.65
CA GLU A 209 3.99 -14.75 7.70
C GLU A 209 5.12 -13.95 8.37
N LYS A 210 5.90 -13.20 7.58
CA LYS A 210 6.99 -12.36 8.08
C LYS A 210 6.48 -11.05 8.67
N LEU A 211 5.59 -10.32 8.00
CA LEU A 211 5.02 -9.05 8.51
C LEU A 211 4.32 -9.22 9.86
N LEU A 212 3.51 -10.28 9.98
CA LEU A 212 2.64 -10.51 11.13
C LEU A 212 3.22 -11.53 12.11
N ALA A 213 4.53 -11.80 12.02
CA ALA A 213 5.21 -12.66 12.97
C ALA A 213 5.05 -12.12 14.40
N ARG A 214 4.73 -13.02 15.34
CA ARG A 214 4.42 -12.62 16.72
C ARG A 214 5.64 -11.98 17.41
N LYS A 215 6.83 -12.53 17.21
CA LYS A 215 8.08 -11.93 17.68
C LYS A 215 8.56 -10.93 16.65
N LYS A 216 8.88 -9.72 17.08
CA LYS A 216 9.37 -8.65 16.19
C LYS A 216 10.72 -8.98 15.55
N GLU A 217 11.51 -9.85 16.18
CA GLU A 217 12.79 -10.35 15.65
C GLU A 217 12.60 -11.23 14.40
N ASP A 218 11.41 -11.82 14.24
CA ASP A 218 11.08 -12.69 13.09
C ASP A 218 10.47 -11.88 11.92
N ARG A 219 10.26 -10.57 12.10
CA ARG A 219 9.71 -9.66 11.07
C ARG A 219 10.81 -9.10 10.15
N PHE A 220 10.42 -8.27 9.18
CA PHE A 220 11.36 -7.33 8.55
C PHE A 220 11.92 -6.40 9.62
N GLN A 221 13.25 -6.20 9.60
CA GLN A 221 13.91 -5.41 10.64
C GLN A 221 13.88 -3.92 10.33
N THR A 222 13.69 -3.54 9.05
CA THR A 222 13.51 -2.17 8.60
C THR A 222 12.37 -2.07 7.59
N ALA A 223 11.84 -0.86 7.38
CA ALA A 223 10.79 -0.62 6.39
C ALA A 223 11.32 -0.74 4.95
N GLU A 224 12.62 -0.49 4.75
CA GLU A 224 13.34 -0.73 3.49
C GLU A 224 13.34 -2.22 3.14
N GLU A 225 13.67 -3.11 4.10
CA GLU A 225 13.63 -4.56 3.85
C GLU A 225 12.23 -5.05 3.45
N PHE A 226 11.18 -4.39 3.96
CA PHE A 226 9.81 -4.67 3.56
C PHE A 226 9.54 -4.19 2.13
N VAL A 227 9.97 -2.98 1.76
CA VAL A 227 9.83 -2.47 0.38
C VAL A 227 10.59 -3.36 -0.61
N ASP A 228 11.84 -3.75 -0.30
CA ASP A 228 12.63 -4.65 -1.13
C ASP A 228 11.90 -5.99 -1.36
N ALA A 229 11.22 -6.51 -0.33
CA ALA A 229 10.43 -7.74 -0.46
C ALA A 229 9.16 -7.56 -1.29
N LEU A 230 8.51 -6.40 -1.24
CA LEU A 230 7.39 -6.08 -2.13
C LEU A 230 7.84 -5.99 -3.59
N ASP A 231 8.96 -5.34 -3.84
CA ASP A 231 9.50 -5.14 -5.18
C ASP A 231 9.96 -6.48 -5.77
N ALA A 232 10.62 -7.33 -4.98
CA ALA A 232 10.98 -8.68 -5.40
C ALA A 232 9.75 -9.55 -5.78
N LEU A 233 8.61 -9.39 -5.10
CA LEU A 233 7.38 -10.07 -5.47
C LEU A 233 6.79 -9.53 -6.79
N THR A 234 6.89 -8.22 -7.00
CA THR A 234 6.43 -7.57 -8.24
C THR A 234 7.29 -8.00 -9.44
N ASP A 235 8.62 -8.08 -9.24
CA ASP A 235 9.56 -8.55 -10.27
C ASP A 235 9.35 -10.03 -10.61
N LEU A 236 9.05 -10.87 -9.63
CA LEU A 236 8.72 -12.28 -9.88
C LEU A 236 7.43 -12.43 -10.69
N GLU A 237 6.44 -11.57 -10.44
CA GLU A 237 5.20 -11.54 -11.22
C GLU A 237 5.47 -11.10 -12.66
N SER A 238 6.26 -10.04 -12.87
CA SER A 238 6.62 -9.59 -14.22
C SER A 238 7.38 -10.66 -14.99
N LEU A 239 8.41 -11.29 -14.39
CA LEU A 239 9.17 -12.37 -15.03
C LEU A 239 8.30 -13.57 -15.41
N THR A 240 7.28 -13.87 -14.60
CA THR A 240 6.32 -14.94 -14.89
C THR A 240 5.46 -14.58 -16.11
N LEU A 241 4.97 -13.34 -16.17
CA LEU A 241 4.18 -12.84 -17.28
C LEU A 241 5.01 -12.70 -18.57
N ASP A 242 6.26 -12.27 -18.49
CA ASP A 242 7.20 -12.20 -19.62
C ASP A 242 7.38 -13.59 -20.25
N ARG A 243 7.63 -14.59 -19.40
CA ARG A 243 7.75 -15.98 -19.86
C ARG A 243 6.45 -16.47 -20.50
N MET A 244 5.30 -16.15 -19.92
CA MET A 244 4.01 -16.51 -20.51
C MET A 244 3.79 -15.81 -21.86
N ALA A 245 4.18 -14.54 -21.99
CA ALA A 245 4.10 -13.80 -23.24
C ALA A 245 4.95 -14.46 -24.33
N GLU A 246 6.20 -14.84 -24.02
CA GLU A 246 7.08 -15.53 -24.97
C GLU A 246 6.55 -16.92 -25.36
N GLU A 247 6.06 -17.72 -24.41
CA GLU A 247 5.44 -19.03 -24.71
C GLU A 247 4.19 -18.88 -25.62
N LEU A 248 3.40 -17.81 -25.42
CA LEU A 248 2.27 -17.47 -26.29
C LEU A 248 2.71 -17.01 -27.68
N LYS A 249 3.76 -16.18 -27.79
CA LYS A 249 4.34 -15.73 -29.07
C LYS A 249 4.86 -16.93 -29.88
N GLU A 250 5.61 -17.83 -29.25
CA GLU A 250 6.10 -19.05 -29.89
C GLU A 250 4.95 -19.94 -30.38
N SER A 251 3.92 -20.12 -29.54
CA SER A 251 2.72 -20.90 -29.90
C SER A 251 1.95 -20.28 -31.08
N LEU A 252 1.89 -18.95 -31.14
CA LEU A 252 1.23 -18.22 -32.21
C LEU A 252 1.94 -18.40 -33.56
N LEU A 253 3.28 -18.49 -33.55
CA LEU A 253 4.09 -18.69 -34.76
C LEU A 253 3.88 -20.06 -35.42
N VAL A 254 3.56 -21.08 -34.62
CA VAL A 254 3.40 -22.47 -35.11
C VAL A 254 1.94 -22.88 -35.29
N SER A 255 0.98 -22.13 -34.73
CA SER A 255 -0.44 -22.43 -34.88
C SER A 255 -0.95 -22.12 -36.29
N SER A 256 -1.75 -23.03 -36.84
CA SER A 256 -2.41 -22.87 -38.14
C SER A 256 -3.94 -22.82 -38.04
N SER A 257 -4.48 -22.96 -36.82
CA SER A 257 -5.93 -22.98 -36.58
C SER A 257 -6.44 -21.58 -36.30
N PRO A 258 -7.41 -21.03 -37.08
CA PRO A 258 -7.93 -19.69 -36.87
C PRO A 258 -8.50 -19.44 -35.46
N ASP A 259 -9.16 -20.45 -34.88
CA ASP A 259 -9.73 -20.36 -33.53
C ASP A 259 -8.65 -20.37 -32.44
N GLU A 260 -7.58 -21.12 -32.64
CA GLU A 260 -6.44 -21.18 -31.72
C GLU A 260 -5.64 -19.89 -31.77
N ILE A 261 -5.33 -19.39 -32.98
CA ILE A 261 -4.68 -18.10 -33.20
C ILE A 261 -5.45 -17.00 -32.48
N ARG A 262 -6.77 -16.94 -32.66
CA ARG A 262 -7.61 -15.95 -31.97
C ARG A 262 -7.47 -16.02 -30.44
N ARG A 263 -7.53 -17.22 -29.85
CA ARG A 263 -7.40 -17.40 -28.40
C ARG A 263 -6.00 -17.04 -27.89
N LEU A 264 -4.96 -17.41 -28.64
CA LEU A 264 -3.57 -17.09 -28.30
C LEU A 264 -3.34 -15.58 -28.37
N THR A 265 -3.79 -14.91 -29.43
CA THR A 265 -3.75 -13.44 -29.55
C THR A 265 -4.46 -12.77 -28.38
N GLN A 266 -5.67 -13.22 -28.03
CA GLN A 266 -6.41 -12.71 -26.89
C GLN A 266 -5.62 -12.80 -25.58
N ASN A 267 -5.06 -13.98 -25.28
CA ASN A 267 -4.25 -14.15 -24.08
C ASN A 267 -2.97 -13.30 -24.11
N LEU A 268 -2.31 -13.19 -25.26
CA LEU A 268 -1.09 -12.41 -25.42
C LEU A 268 -1.35 -10.92 -25.20
N VAL A 269 -2.44 -10.38 -25.77
CA VAL A 269 -2.85 -8.99 -25.58
C VAL A 269 -3.07 -8.70 -24.09
N ARG A 270 -3.80 -9.57 -23.38
CA ARG A 270 -4.04 -9.42 -21.94
C ARG A 270 -2.72 -9.44 -21.14
N VAL A 271 -1.86 -10.44 -21.37
CA VAL A 271 -0.57 -10.56 -20.65
C VAL A 271 0.32 -9.35 -20.92
N THR A 272 0.37 -8.87 -22.16
CA THR A 272 1.18 -7.69 -22.53
C THR A 272 0.62 -6.40 -21.92
N ALA A 273 -0.71 -6.28 -21.82
CA ALA A 273 -1.37 -5.19 -21.11
C ALA A 273 -1.05 -5.20 -19.60
N ASP A 274 -1.07 -6.37 -18.97
CA ASP A 274 -0.70 -6.52 -17.56
C ASP A 274 0.78 -6.15 -17.33
N LEU A 275 1.69 -6.59 -18.19
CA LEU A 275 3.11 -6.21 -18.17
C LEU A 275 3.32 -4.70 -18.30
N ALA A 276 2.67 -4.06 -19.27
CA ALA A 276 2.73 -2.61 -19.43
C ALA A 276 2.30 -1.89 -18.13
N LEU A 277 1.23 -2.34 -17.47
CA LEU A 277 0.79 -1.73 -16.22
C LEU A 277 1.74 -1.99 -15.05
N ILE A 278 2.38 -3.15 -14.97
CA ILE A 278 3.39 -3.46 -13.95
C ILE A 278 4.63 -2.57 -14.14
N HIS A 279 5.14 -2.45 -15.37
CA HIS A 279 6.31 -1.62 -15.67
C HIS A 279 6.02 -0.12 -15.49
N ALA A 280 4.82 0.34 -15.84
CA ALA A 280 4.41 1.73 -15.59
C ALA A 280 4.42 2.08 -14.10
N ARG A 281 3.89 1.18 -13.24
CA ARG A 281 3.86 1.38 -11.78
C ARG A 281 5.23 1.28 -11.13
N SER A 282 6.07 0.37 -11.62
CA SER A 282 7.44 0.19 -11.12
C SER A 282 8.41 1.25 -11.67
N ASN A 283 7.89 2.23 -12.42
CA ASN A 283 8.67 3.25 -13.14
C ASN A 283 9.78 2.65 -14.03
N ASN A 284 9.60 1.42 -14.51
CA ASN A 284 10.49 0.77 -15.45
C ASN A 284 10.12 1.19 -16.87
N GLN A 285 10.52 2.42 -17.21
CA GLN A 285 10.11 3.08 -18.46
C GLN A 285 10.60 2.36 -19.72
N ALA A 286 11.75 1.69 -19.63
CA ALA A 286 12.31 0.92 -20.75
C ALA A 286 11.42 -0.28 -21.09
N GLU A 287 11.10 -1.12 -20.09
CA GLU A 287 10.24 -2.29 -20.31
C GLU A 287 8.78 -1.89 -20.58
N LEU A 288 8.31 -0.78 -20.03
CA LEU A 288 7.01 -0.20 -20.42
C LEU A 288 6.98 0.11 -21.91
N LEU A 289 8.01 0.76 -22.44
CA LEU A 289 8.09 1.11 -23.86
C LEU A 289 8.07 -0.15 -24.74
N CYS A 290 8.78 -1.20 -24.34
CA CYS A 290 8.74 -2.51 -24.99
C CYS A 290 7.31 -3.08 -25.01
N ALA A 291 6.65 -3.17 -23.86
CA ALA A 291 5.30 -3.72 -23.75
C ALA A 291 4.25 -2.92 -24.55
N LEU A 292 4.33 -1.59 -24.56
CA LEU A 292 3.43 -0.73 -25.34
C LEU A 292 3.66 -0.88 -26.85
N THR A 293 4.92 -1.04 -27.27
CA THR A 293 5.26 -1.31 -28.67
C THR A 293 4.70 -2.66 -29.11
N ASP A 294 4.81 -3.68 -28.26
CA ASP A 294 4.23 -5.01 -28.49
C ASP A 294 2.71 -4.94 -28.62
N LEU A 295 2.01 -4.21 -27.74
CA LEU A 295 0.56 -3.97 -27.83
C LEU A 295 0.15 -3.29 -29.13
N GLY A 296 1.00 -2.41 -29.67
CA GLY A 296 0.78 -1.73 -30.94
C GLY A 296 0.43 -2.71 -32.05
N TYR A 297 1.10 -3.86 -32.13
CA TYR A 297 0.86 -4.89 -33.17
C TYR A 297 -0.54 -5.49 -33.14
N PHE A 298 -1.28 -5.33 -32.05
CA PHE A 298 -2.60 -5.91 -31.86
C PHE A 298 -3.75 -4.90 -31.88
N THR A 299 -3.49 -3.63 -32.21
CA THR A 299 -4.54 -2.61 -32.33
C THR A 299 -4.37 -1.79 -33.60
N GLU A 300 -5.49 -1.55 -34.28
CA GLU A 300 -5.57 -0.53 -35.34
C GLU A 300 -6.29 0.71 -34.80
N ALA A 301 -7.34 0.52 -34.00
CA ALA A 301 -8.18 1.62 -33.52
C ALA A 301 -7.45 2.58 -32.56
N TYR A 302 -6.48 2.08 -31.79
CA TYR A 302 -5.76 2.85 -30.76
C TYR A 302 -4.27 3.05 -31.07
N ARG A 303 -3.81 2.69 -32.27
CA ARG A 303 -2.40 2.76 -32.65
C ARG A 303 -1.80 4.16 -32.54
N GLU A 304 -2.49 5.17 -33.07
CA GLU A 304 -2.01 6.56 -32.99
C GLU A 304 -1.89 7.04 -31.53
N HIS A 305 -2.81 6.62 -30.67
CA HIS A 305 -2.78 6.97 -29.25
C HIS A 305 -1.64 6.25 -28.52
N LEU A 306 -1.37 4.98 -28.82
CA LEU A 306 -0.20 4.27 -28.31
C LEU A 306 1.11 4.94 -28.75
N ASP A 307 1.23 5.33 -30.02
CA ASP A 307 2.44 5.99 -30.53
C ASP A 307 2.71 7.32 -29.79
N GLN A 308 1.65 8.10 -29.51
CA GLN A 308 1.75 9.32 -28.70
C GLN A 308 2.18 9.04 -27.25
N VAL A 309 1.64 7.98 -26.66
CA VAL A 309 2.02 7.55 -25.31
C VAL A 309 3.49 7.11 -25.28
N CYS A 310 3.93 6.29 -26.24
CA CYS A 310 5.32 5.85 -26.39
C CYS A 310 6.29 7.04 -26.52
N GLN A 311 5.99 8.01 -27.38
CA GLN A 311 6.79 9.24 -27.50
C GLN A 311 6.85 10.02 -26.17
N GLY A 312 5.75 10.05 -25.42
CA GLY A 312 5.71 10.61 -24.08
C GLY A 312 6.61 9.88 -23.08
N ILE A 313 6.63 8.54 -23.12
CA ILE A 313 7.53 7.72 -22.29
C ILE A 313 9.00 7.97 -22.67
N GLU A 314 9.33 7.99 -23.96
CA GLU A 314 10.70 8.27 -24.45
C GLU A 314 11.22 9.64 -23.97
N TYR A 315 10.37 10.66 -24.03
CA TYR A 315 10.69 11.98 -23.49
C TYR A 315 10.96 11.92 -21.98
N MET A 316 10.11 11.21 -21.22
CA MET A 316 10.31 11.07 -19.77
C MET A 316 11.60 10.31 -19.42
N ILE A 317 11.98 9.29 -20.19
CA ILE A 317 13.27 8.60 -20.04
C ILE A 317 14.42 9.60 -20.25
N THR A 318 14.34 10.38 -21.33
CA THR A 318 15.39 11.35 -21.70
C THR A 318 15.57 12.42 -20.63
N GLU A 319 14.47 12.89 -20.04
CA GLU A 319 14.46 13.95 -19.04
C GLU A 319 14.56 13.44 -17.59
N GLY A 320 14.59 12.13 -17.36
CA GLY A 320 14.61 11.53 -16.02
C GLY A 320 13.35 11.81 -15.19
N ILE A 321 12.19 11.94 -15.85
CA ILE A 321 10.90 12.24 -15.23
C ILE A 321 10.21 10.91 -14.89
N SER A 322 9.75 10.73 -13.64
CA SER A 322 8.97 9.54 -13.26
C SER A 322 7.54 9.57 -13.79
N ILE A 323 6.98 8.38 -14.09
CA ILE A 323 5.59 8.21 -14.50
C ILE A 323 4.66 8.59 -13.35
N GLN A 324 3.75 9.52 -13.61
CA GLN A 324 2.77 10.00 -12.65
C GLN A 324 1.52 9.10 -12.61
N SER A 325 0.79 9.11 -11.49
CA SER A 325 -0.38 8.26 -11.24
C SER A 325 -1.53 8.49 -12.22
N ASP A 326 -1.75 9.73 -12.66
CA ASP A 326 -2.73 10.10 -13.70
C ASP A 326 -2.43 9.40 -15.04
N ARG A 327 -1.17 9.35 -15.45
CA ARG A 327 -0.72 8.66 -16.66
C ARG A 327 -0.90 7.15 -16.56
N ILE A 328 -0.66 6.56 -15.38
CA ILE A 328 -0.91 5.12 -15.15
C ILE A 328 -2.40 4.80 -15.31
N GLU A 329 -3.30 5.68 -14.88
CA GLU A 329 -4.74 5.47 -15.09
C GLU A 329 -5.14 5.61 -16.56
N MET A 330 -4.59 6.60 -17.28
CA MET A 330 -4.79 6.73 -18.73
C MET A 330 -4.31 5.47 -19.47
N LEU A 331 -3.14 4.95 -19.11
CA LEU A 331 -2.60 3.69 -19.63
C LEU A 331 -3.53 2.51 -19.34
N ARG A 332 -4.10 2.43 -18.13
CA ARG A 332 -5.05 1.36 -17.78
C ARG A 332 -6.32 1.41 -18.61
N VAL A 333 -6.83 2.61 -18.92
CA VAL A 333 -7.99 2.77 -19.80
C VAL A 333 -7.64 2.35 -21.22
N LEU A 334 -6.48 2.77 -21.72
CA LEU A 334 -6.00 2.40 -23.05
C LEU A 334 -5.82 0.89 -23.21
N CYS A 335 -5.15 0.23 -22.27
CA CYS A 335 -4.95 -1.22 -22.26
C CYS A 335 -6.29 -1.97 -22.28
N ARG A 336 -7.26 -1.58 -21.43
CA ARG A 336 -8.60 -2.18 -21.42
C ARG A 336 -9.37 -2.01 -22.73
N ASN A 337 -9.17 -0.89 -23.43
CA ASN A 337 -9.81 -0.66 -24.71
C ASN A 337 -9.21 -1.54 -25.82
N ILE A 338 -7.89 -1.75 -25.81
CA ILE A 338 -7.19 -2.64 -26.73
C ILE A 338 -7.59 -4.11 -26.49
N GLU A 339 -7.70 -4.51 -25.22
CA GLU A 339 -8.24 -5.82 -24.85
C GLU A 339 -9.65 -6.04 -25.43
N ARG A 340 -10.54 -5.05 -25.30
CA ARG A 340 -11.90 -5.13 -25.85
C ARG A 340 -11.93 -5.25 -27.37
N GLU A 341 -11.06 -4.53 -28.09
CA GLU A 341 -10.92 -4.62 -29.56
C GLU A 341 -10.57 -6.05 -29.99
N ASN A 342 -9.73 -6.73 -29.22
CA ASN A 342 -9.29 -8.11 -29.48
C ASN A 342 -10.25 -9.18 -28.94
N GLY A 343 -11.37 -8.79 -28.33
CA GLY A 343 -12.37 -9.71 -27.79
C GLY A 343 -11.96 -10.38 -26.48
N THR A 344 -11.00 -9.81 -25.75
CA THR A 344 -10.79 -10.11 -24.32
C THR A 344 -11.67 -9.19 -23.49
N ALA A 345 -12.80 -9.70 -23.00
CA ALA A 345 -13.59 -9.08 -21.94
C ALA A 345 -14.46 -10.13 -21.25
#